data_AF-A0A2T7PUS9-F1
#
_entry.id   AF-A0A2T7PUS9-F1
#
_cell.length_a   1.000
_cell.length_b   1.000
_cell.length_c   1.000
_cell.angle_alpha   90.00
_cell.angle_beta   90.00
_cell.angle_gamma   90.00
#
_symmetry.space_group_name_H-M   'P 1'
#
loop_
_entity.id
_entity.type
_entity.pdbx_description
1 polymer ?
#
loop_
_entity_poly.entity_id
_entity_poly.type
_entity_poly.pdbx_seq_one_letter_code
_entity_poly.pdbx_strand_id
1 'polypeptide(L)'
;MIFIQFFAFIAVLCFVPATIAASCQEELDSRRQNYAIGGFLPRCDAGNSALYSPIQCRGSACYCVSSDGTMLSDYSNIPFGTPSNCECARKEYEFSKARMKGQIFNCAPDGTYSPTRCYGSRCFCVYRNGARMQEYQDRSIGQASTCACARAKDDARRSRVKGQSTLRCAKDGSFIQ
;
A
#
# COMPACT_ATOMS: atom_id res chain seq x y z
N MET A 1 20.58 -45.34 -50.19
CA MET A 1 20.04 -44.28 -51.07
C MET A 1 18.62 -44.00 -50.66
N ILE A 2 18.33 -42.72 -50.37
CA ILE A 2 17.01 -42.05 -50.47
C ILE A 2 16.05 -42.30 -49.29
N PHE A 3 15.97 -41.38 -48.30
CA PHE A 3 15.15 -40.15 -48.26
C PHE A 3 13.64 -40.53 -48.18
N ILE A 4 12.79 -40.11 -47.23
CA ILE A 4 12.24 -38.75 -47.03
C ILE A 4 11.32 -38.80 -45.76
N GLN A 5 11.60 -37.90 -44.80
CA GLN A 5 10.68 -37.23 -43.87
C GLN A 5 9.74 -38.03 -42.94
N PHE A 6 10.19 -38.25 -41.70
CA PHE A 6 9.32 -38.05 -40.53
C PHE A 6 9.43 -36.58 -40.09
N PHE A 7 8.92 -35.67 -40.92
CA PHE A 7 8.69 -34.31 -40.50
C PHE A 7 7.30 -34.20 -39.86
N ALA A 8 7.28 -33.40 -38.79
CA ALA A 8 6.13 -32.64 -38.34
C ALA A 8 5.00 -33.37 -37.59
N PHE A 9 5.27 -33.79 -36.34
CA PHE A 9 4.24 -33.79 -35.30
C PHE A 9 4.74 -33.31 -33.92
N ILE A 10 5.85 -32.57 -33.87
CA ILE A 10 6.06 -31.63 -32.77
C ILE A 10 5.43 -30.32 -33.22
N ALA A 11 4.10 -30.27 -33.18
CA ALA A 11 3.41 -29.00 -33.06
C ALA A 11 3.82 -28.48 -31.68
N VAL A 12 4.96 -27.80 -31.66
CA VAL A 12 5.33 -26.87 -30.61
C VAL A 12 4.17 -25.89 -30.59
N LEU A 13 3.20 -26.19 -29.74
CA LEU A 13 2.32 -25.20 -29.16
C LEU A 13 3.27 -24.30 -28.36
N CYS A 14 3.98 -23.42 -29.06
CA CYS A 14 4.28 -22.10 -28.57
C CYS A 14 2.91 -21.49 -28.34
N PHE A 15 2.28 -21.87 -27.22
CA PHE A 15 1.36 -21.02 -26.49
C PHE A 15 2.16 -19.76 -26.26
N VAL A 16 2.04 -18.82 -27.21
CA VAL A 16 2.49 -17.45 -27.01
C VAL A 16 1.79 -17.05 -25.71
N PRO A 17 2.56 -16.74 -24.65
CA PRO A 17 2.01 -16.69 -23.31
C PRO A 17 0.88 -15.66 -23.31
N ALA A 18 -0.15 -15.94 -22.51
CA ALA A 18 -1.10 -14.92 -22.10
C ALA A 18 -0.32 -13.64 -21.80
N THR A 19 -0.85 -12.50 -22.21
CA THR A 19 -0.31 -11.17 -21.89
C THR A 19 -0.29 -10.99 -20.37
N ILE A 20 0.69 -11.60 -19.71
CA ILE A 20 0.92 -11.53 -18.29
C ILE A 20 1.65 -10.21 -18.10
N ALA A 21 1.07 -9.32 -17.31
CA ALA A 21 1.77 -8.12 -16.87
C ALA A 21 3.17 -8.54 -16.40
N ALA A 22 4.23 -7.92 -16.94
CA ALA A 22 5.61 -8.31 -16.68
C ALA A 22 5.80 -8.46 -15.16
N SER A 23 6.35 -9.60 -14.74
CA SER A 23 6.50 -9.89 -13.33
C SER A 23 7.48 -8.88 -12.71
N CYS A 24 7.24 -8.47 -11.46
CA CYS A 24 8.11 -7.50 -10.80
C CYS A 24 9.58 -7.96 -10.79
N GLN A 25 9.80 -9.26 -10.55
CA GLN A 25 11.13 -9.84 -10.55
C GLN A 25 11.83 -9.76 -11.91
N GLU A 26 11.13 -10.03 -13.00
CA GLU A 26 11.68 -9.89 -14.36
C GLU A 26 12.08 -8.43 -14.65
N GLU A 27 11.22 -7.47 -14.31
CA GLU A 27 11.53 -6.05 -14.48
C GLU A 27 12.75 -5.64 -13.63
N LEU A 28 12.82 -6.13 -12.38
CA LEU A 28 13.94 -5.88 -11.48
C LEU A 28 15.26 -6.42 -12.05
N ASP A 29 15.26 -7.66 -12.55
CA ASP A 29 16.47 -8.29 -13.08
C ASP A 29 16.94 -7.63 -14.38
N SER A 30 16.00 -7.25 -15.26
CA SER A 30 16.30 -6.47 -16.47
C SER A 30 16.92 -5.10 -16.15
N ARG A 31 16.35 -4.37 -15.17
CA ARG A 31 16.87 -3.06 -14.74
C ARG A 31 18.21 -3.16 -14.02
N ARG A 32 18.46 -4.27 -13.30
CA ARG A 32 19.75 -4.52 -12.65
C ARG A 32 20.87 -4.75 -13.66
N GLN A 33 20.60 -5.49 -14.74
CA GLN A 33 21.59 -5.74 -15.79
C GLN A 33 22.01 -4.45 -16.49
N ASN A 34 21.07 -3.51 -16.68
CA ASN A 34 21.31 -2.20 -17.29
C ASN A 34 21.29 -1.06 -16.27
N TYR A 35 21.77 -1.31 -15.04
CA TYR A 35 21.63 -0.35 -13.96
C TYR A 35 22.51 0.89 -14.17
N ALA A 36 21.87 2.01 -14.45
CA ALA A 36 22.50 3.33 -14.39
C ALA A 36 22.52 3.84 -12.95
N ILE A 37 23.60 4.52 -12.55
CA ILE A 37 23.69 5.18 -11.24
C ILE A 37 22.50 6.17 -11.10
N GLY A 38 21.71 6.01 -10.04
CA GLY A 38 20.49 6.81 -9.82
C GLY A 38 19.24 6.27 -10.55
N GLY A 39 19.36 5.14 -11.24
CA GLY A 39 18.23 4.41 -11.83
C GLY A 39 17.26 3.92 -10.77
N PHE A 40 15.97 3.89 -11.12
CA PHE A 40 14.94 3.31 -10.26
C PHE A 40 14.95 1.78 -10.39
N LEU A 41 15.07 1.11 -9.24
CA LEU A 41 14.87 -0.34 -9.12
C LEU A 41 13.54 -0.60 -8.39
N PRO A 42 12.60 -1.35 -8.99
CA PRO A 42 11.35 -1.68 -8.34
C PRO A 42 11.60 -2.62 -7.15
N ARG A 43 10.75 -2.52 -6.13
CA ARG A 43 10.73 -3.42 -4.99
C ARG A 43 9.60 -4.42 -5.17
N CYS A 44 9.93 -5.70 -5.17
CA CYS A 44 8.95 -6.77 -5.27
C CYS A 44 8.42 -7.18 -3.91
N ASP A 45 7.22 -7.77 -3.91
CA ASP A 45 6.58 -8.27 -2.69
C ASP A 45 7.36 -9.47 -2.12
N ALA A 46 7.48 -9.53 -0.79
CA ALA A 46 8.25 -10.57 -0.13
C ALA A 46 7.55 -11.94 -0.13
N GLY A 47 6.22 -11.97 -0.18
CA GLY A 47 5.43 -13.20 -0.24
C GLY A 47 5.26 -13.71 -1.67
N ASN A 48 5.33 -12.83 -2.67
CA ASN A 48 5.28 -13.20 -4.07
C ASN A 48 6.10 -12.21 -4.93
N SER A 49 7.30 -12.61 -5.33
CA SER A 49 8.21 -11.79 -6.12
C SER A 49 7.69 -11.42 -7.52
N ALA A 50 6.64 -12.08 -8.01
CA ALA A 50 5.98 -11.67 -9.25
C ALA A 50 5.17 -10.38 -9.08
N LEU A 51 4.75 -10.05 -7.84
CA LEU A 51 3.97 -8.85 -7.53
C LEU A 51 4.84 -7.71 -7.02
N TYR A 52 4.32 -6.48 -7.15
CA TYR A 52 4.97 -5.29 -6.62
C TYR A 52 4.70 -5.12 -5.13
N SER A 53 5.72 -4.69 -4.40
CA SER A 53 5.54 -4.22 -3.02
C SER A 53 4.60 -3.01 -3.01
N PRO A 54 3.69 -2.89 -2.02
CA PRO A 54 2.73 -1.77 -1.94
C PRO A 54 3.33 -0.38 -2.02
N ILE A 55 4.55 -0.22 -1.56
CA ILE A 55 5.27 1.04 -1.55
C ILE A 55 6.53 0.93 -2.41
N GLN A 56 6.65 1.86 -3.35
CA GLN A 56 7.83 2.05 -4.19
C GLN A 56 8.48 3.38 -3.82
N CYS A 57 9.80 3.46 -3.89
CA CYS A 57 10.52 4.68 -3.54
C CYS A 57 11.53 5.04 -4.62
N ARG A 58 11.56 6.32 -5.00
CA ARG A 58 12.53 6.89 -5.93
C ARG A 58 13.18 8.11 -5.27
N GLY A 59 14.47 7.99 -4.95
CA GLY A 59 15.18 9.02 -4.18
C GLY A 59 14.57 9.17 -2.79
N SER A 60 14.20 10.40 -2.43
CA SER A 60 13.60 10.74 -1.13
C SER A 60 12.06 10.70 -1.11
N ALA A 61 11.42 10.34 -2.22
CA ALA A 61 9.97 10.26 -2.33
C ALA A 61 9.52 8.82 -2.58
N CYS A 62 8.45 8.42 -1.92
CA CYS A 62 7.79 7.14 -2.07
C CYS A 62 6.36 7.34 -2.55
N TYR A 63 5.80 6.29 -3.13
CA TYR A 63 4.46 6.27 -3.68
C TYR A 63 3.83 4.88 -3.55
N CYS A 64 2.50 4.85 -3.48
CA CYS A 64 1.76 3.60 -3.48
C CYS A 64 1.55 3.08 -4.91
N VAL A 65 1.61 1.76 -5.05
CA VAL A 65 1.29 1.05 -6.30
C VAL A 65 0.29 -0.07 -6.02
N SER A 66 -0.54 -0.45 -6.99
CA SER A 66 -1.32 -1.69 -6.99
C SER A 66 -0.41 -2.93 -7.03
N SER A 67 -0.99 -4.13 -6.94
CA SER A 67 -0.24 -5.40 -7.00
C SER A 67 0.48 -5.61 -8.33
N ASP A 68 -0.07 -5.09 -9.42
CA ASP A 68 0.49 -5.12 -10.77
C ASP A 68 1.50 -4.00 -11.07
N GLY A 69 1.78 -3.12 -10.10
CA GLY A 69 2.76 -2.04 -10.24
C GLY A 69 2.19 -0.72 -10.76
N THR A 70 0.89 -0.64 -11.05
CA THR A 70 0.22 0.61 -11.43
C THR A 70 0.33 1.64 -10.30
N MET A 71 0.85 2.81 -10.61
CA MET A 71 0.99 3.91 -9.66
C MET A 71 -0.38 4.48 -9.25
N LEU A 72 -0.58 4.66 -7.94
CA LEU A 72 -1.77 5.28 -7.38
C LEU A 72 -1.47 6.78 -7.20
N SER A 73 -1.91 7.60 -8.16
CA SER A 73 -1.55 9.02 -8.28
C SER A 73 -1.82 9.84 -7.02
N ASP A 74 -2.92 9.53 -6.31
CA ASP A 74 -3.35 10.28 -5.13
C ASP A 74 -2.42 10.04 -3.91
N TYR A 75 -1.54 9.04 -4.02
CA TYR A 75 -0.63 8.58 -2.98
C TYR A 75 0.82 8.60 -3.47
N SER A 76 1.21 9.65 -4.22
CA SER A 76 2.50 9.74 -4.90
C SER A 76 3.61 10.51 -4.16
N ASN A 77 3.27 11.17 -3.05
CA ASN A 77 4.14 12.13 -2.38
C ASN A 77 4.36 11.78 -0.91
N ILE A 78 4.88 10.57 -0.67
CA ILE A 78 5.14 10.03 0.65
C ILE A 78 6.62 10.24 0.99
N PRO A 79 6.97 10.96 2.08
CA PRO A 79 8.37 11.13 2.45
C PRO A 79 9.06 9.80 2.74
N PHE A 80 10.31 9.64 2.31
CA PHE A 80 11.10 8.45 2.62
C PHE A 80 11.18 8.22 4.13
N GLY A 81 11.03 6.96 4.56
CA GLY A 81 11.02 6.58 5.98
C GLY A 81 9.64 6.70 6.66
N THR A 82 8.62 7.24 5.98
CA THR A 82 7.24 7.22 6.50
C THR A 82 6.77 5.78 6.65
N PRO A 83 6.26 5.35 7.82
CA PRO A 83 5.72 4.01 8.01
C PRO A 83 4.39 3.89 7.27
N SER A 84 4.46 3.46 6.01
CA SER A 84 3.30 3.20 5.17
C SER A 84 3.31 1.77 4.64
N ASN A 85 2.13 1.15 4.64
CA ASN A 85 1.85 -0.13 4.02
C ASN A 85 0.96 0.00 2.77
N CYS A 86 0.55 1.22 2.39
CA CYS A 86 -0.34 1.52 1.26
C CYS A 86 -1.65 0.69 1.22
N GLU A 87 -2.07 0.11 2.35
CA GLU A 87 -3.14 -0.88 2.36
C GLU A 87 -4.50 -0.26 2.08
N CYS A 88 -4.74 0.95 2.60
CA CYS A 88 -5.99 1.67 2.34
C CYS A 88 -6.06 2.07 0.87
N ALA A 89 -4.99 2.68 0.35
CA ALA A 89 -4.87 3.10 -1.05
C ALA A 89 -5.10 1.94 -2.03
N ARG A 90 -4.47 0.78 -1.79
CA ARG A 90 -4.68 -0.42 -2.61
C ARG A 90 -6.13 -0.90 -2.57
N LYS A 91 -6.74 -0.96 -1.40
CA LYS A 91 -8.14 -1.41 -1.27
C LYS A 91 -9.11 -0.47 -1.97
N GLU A 92 -8.91 0.84 -1.85
CA GLU A 92 -9.70 1.83 -2.57
C GLU A 92 -9.54 1.67 -4.09
N TYR A 93 -8.31 1.50 -4.58
CA TYR A 93 -8.04 1.26 -5.99
C TYR A 93 -8.73 0.00 -6.52
N GLU A 94 -8.61 -1.14 -5.82
CA GLU A 94 -9.25 -2.38 -6.25
C GLU A 94 -10.79 -2.27 -6.24
N PHE A 95 -11.35 -1.57 -5.26
CA PHE A 95 -12.80 -1.34 -5.19
C PHE A 95 -13.29 -0.47 -6.36
N SER A 96 -12.53 0.58 -6.69
CA SER A 96 -12.78 1.44 -7.85
C SER A 96 -12.63 0.68 -9.17
N LYS A 97 -11.57 -0.13 -9.32
CA LYS A 97 -11.30 -0.98 -10.49
C LYS A 97 -12.42 -2.00 -10.72
N ALA A 98 -12.95 -2.57 -9.64
CA ALA A 98 -14.10 -3.47 -9.67
C ALA A 98 -15.45 -2.77 -9.92
N ARG A 99 -15.47 -1.43 -10.10
CA ARG A 99 -16.67 -0.58 -10.26
C ARG A 99 -17.66 -0.71 -9.09
N MET A 100 -17.18 -1.11 -7.92
CA MET A 100 -18.00 -1.18 -6.72
C MET A 100 -18.19 0.24 -6.15
N LYS A 101 -19.36 0.49 -5.54
CA LYS A 101 -19.72 1.76 -4.90
C LYS A 101 -20.28 1.50 -3.50
N GLY A 102 -20.33 2.56 -2.69
CA GLY A 102 -20.96 2.51 -1.36
C GLY A 102 -19.99 2.28 -0.19
N GLN A 103 -18.70 2.14 -0.46
CA GLN A 103 -17.66 2.10 0.57
C GLN A 103 -16.81 3.37 0.52
N ILE A 104 -16.75 4.09 1.63
CA ILE A 104 -15.85 5.22 1.83
C ILE A 104 -14.62 4.69 2.58
N PHE A 105 -13.44 4.78 1.97
CA PHE A 105 -12.20 4.26 2.56
C PHE A 105 -11.54 5.24 3.53
N ASN A 106 -11.64 6.56 3.27
CA ASN A 106 -10.97 7.62 4.04
C ASN A 106 -9.49 7.27 4.32
N CYS A 107 -8.66 7.29 3.29
CA CYS A 107 -7.23 7.02 3.43
C CYS A 107 -6.45 8.28 3.79
N ALA A 108 -5.34 8.11 4.50
CA ALA A 108 -4.37 9.16 4.74
C ALA A 108 -3.49 9.38 3.50
N PRO A 109 -2.84 10.55 3.33
CA PRO A 109 -1.97 10.83 2.18
C PRO A 109 -0.78 9.87 2.02
N ASP A 110 -0.38 9.21 3.11
CA ASP A 110 0.64 8.16 3.09
C ASP A 110 0.11 6.80 2.60
N GLY A 111 -1.16 6.71 2.19
CA GLY A 111 -1.80 5.47 1.72
C GLY A 111 -2.22 4.50 2.82
N THR A 112 -1.99 4.86 4.09
CA THR A 112 -2.53 4.13 5.25
C THR A 112 -3.98 4.56 5.54
N TYR A 113 -4.64 3.95 6.52
CA TYR A 113 -5.97 4.41 6.93
C TYR A 113 -5.89 5.73 7.71
N SER A 114 -6.86 6.61 7.47
CA SER A 114 -7.03 7.83 8.28
C SER A 114 -7.17 7.47 9.76
N PRO A 115 -6.68 8.33 10.67
CA PRO A 115 -6.81 8.13 12.12
C PRO A 115 -8.22 7.81 12.61
N THR A 116 -9.24 8.39 11.96
CA THR A 116 -10.65 8.21 12.29
C THR A 116 -11.32 7.38 11.21
N ARG A 117 -12.04 6.34 11.63
CA ARG A 117 -12.85 5.52 10.73
C ARG A 117 -14.27 5.45 11.24
N CYS A 118 -15.23 5.57 10.32
CA CYS A 118 -16.64 5.54 10.62
C CYS A 118 -17.32 4.40 9.87
N TYR A 119 -18.19 3.67 10.57
CA TYR A 119 -19.11 2.71 9.96
C TYR A 119 -20.53 3.09 10.41
N GLY A 120 -21.38 3.43 9.44
CA GLY A 120 -22.68 4.04 9.71
C GLY A 120 -22.53 5.34 10.50
N SER A 121 -23.21 5.44 11.64
CA SER A 121 -23.19 6.62 12.50
C SER A 121 -22.11 6.59 13.60
N ARG A 122 -21.29 5.54 13.67
CA ARG A 122 -20.27 5.36 14.72
C ARG A 122 -18.87 5.52 14.15
N CYS A 123 -18.06 6.33 14.81
CA CYS A 123 -16.69 6.63 14.47
C CYS A 123 -15.75 6.23 15.61
N PHE A 124 -14.55 5.77 15.26
CA PHE A 124 -13.55 5.31 16.21
C PHE A 124 -12.13 5.52 15.68
N CYS A 125 -11.17 5.58 16.61
CA CYS A 125 -9.77 5.72 16.26
C CYS A 125 -9.20 4.39 15.76
N VAL A 126 -8.38 4.44 14.71
CA VAL A 126 -7.74 3.27 14.11
C VAL A 126 -6.25 3.47 13.93
N TYR A 127 -5.49 2.38 13.98
CA TYR A 127 -4.08 2.32 13.63
C TYR A 127 -3.84 2.52 12.12
N ARG A 128 -2.57 2.60 11.70
CA ARG A 128 -2.16 2.69 10.27
C ARG A 128 -2.78 1.60 9.39
N ASN A 129 -2.92 0.39 9.90
CA ASN A 129 -3.53 -0.74 9.21
C ASN A 129 -5.08 -0.76 9.31
N GLY A 130 -5.69 0.25 9.91
CA GLY A 130 -7.14 0.37 10.03
C GLY A 130 -7.76 -0.45 11.15
N ALA A 131 -6.96 -1.16 11.96
CA ALA A 131 -7.45 -1.86 13.14
C ALA A 131 -7.91 -0.86 14.20
N ARG A 132 -9.01 -1.16 14.89
CA ARG A 132 -9.60 -0.28 15.91
C ARG A 132 -8.73 -0.22 17.17
N MET A 133 -8.50 1.00 17.64
CA MET A 133 -7.88 1.25 18.94
C MET A 133 -8.94 1.15 20.04
N GLN A 134 -8.85 0.14 20.90
CA GLN A 134 -9.84 -0.07 21.96
C GLN A 134 -9.66 0.88 23.17
N GLU A 135 -8.51 1.55 23.30
CA GLU A 135 -8.22 2.52 24.37
C GLU A 135 -9.09 3.78 24.27
N TYR A 136 -9.58 4.12 23.07
CA TYR A 136 -10.35 5.33 22.80
C TYR A 136 -11.83 5.03 22.61
N GLN A 137 -12.66 5.97 23.04
CA GLN A 137 -14.10 5.85 23.04
C GLN A 137 -14.68 6.18 21.66
N ASP A 138 -15.56 5.32 21.17
CA ASP A 138 -16.32 5.58 19.95
C ASP A 138 -17.20 6.81 20.12
N ARG A 139 -17.39 7.55 19.03
CA ARG A 139 -18.23 8.73 18.97
C ARG A 139 -19.28 8.58 17.88
N SER A 140 -20.36 9.33 18.00
CA SER A 140 -21.27 9.51 16.87
C SER A 140 -20.60 10.35 15.79
N ILE A 141 -21.07 10.25 14.55
CA ILE A 141 -20.51 10.99 13.42
C ILE A 141 -20.41 12.50 13.65
N GLY A 142 -21.40 13.10 14.33
CA GLY A 142 -21.40 14.54 14.66
C GLY A 142 -20.46 14.95 15.79
N GLN A 143 -19.87 13.99 16.51
CA GLN A 143 -18.93 14.22 17.61
C GLN A 143 -17.60 13.47 17.39
N ALA A 144 -17.35 13.04 16.16
CA ALA A 144 -16.15 12.31 15.81
C ALA A 144 -14.93 13.24 15.95
N SER A 145 -13.93 12.79 16.71
CA SER A 145 -12.65 13.47 16.75
C SER A 145 -11.83 13.10 15.51
N THR A 146 -10.77 13.87 15.26
CA THR A 146 -9.77 13.53 14.23
C THR A 146 -8.82 12.43 14.65
N CYS A 147 -8.91 11.91 15.88
CA CYS A 147 -8.00 10.91 16.45
C CYS A 147 -6.51 11.25 16.30
N ALA A 148 -6.18 12.54 16.14
CA ALA A 148 -4.83 12.99 15.82
C ALA A 148 -3.83 12.68 16.95
N CYS A 149 -4.23 12.89 18.21
CA CYS A 149 -3.37 12.55 19.35
C CYS A 149 -3.21 11.03 19.48
N ALA A 150 -4.30 10.28 19.33
CA ALA A 150 -4.28 8.82 19.38
C ALA A 150 -3.27 8.23 18.39
N ARG A 151 -3.24 8.73 17.15
CA ARG A 151 -2.27 8.30 16.14
C ARG A 151 -0.86 8.77 16.41
N ALA A 152 -0.66 10.03 16.79
CA ALA A 152 0.67 10.54 17.13
C ALA A 152 1.30 9.75 18.29
N LYS A 153 0.50 9.36 19.30
CA LYS A 153 0.93 8.54 20.43
C LYS A 153 1.33 7.13 20.00
N ASP A 154 0.60 6.49 19.09
CA ASP A 154 0.96 5.18 18.54
C ASP A 154 2.23 5.26 17.68
N ASP A 155 2.33 6.26 16.80
CA ASP A 155 3.52 6.45 15.95
C ASP A 155 4.78 6.69 16.79
N ALA A 156 4.68 7.50 17.84
CA ALA A 156 5.74 7.72 18.83
C ALA A 156 6.17 6.42 19.53
N ARG A 157 5.21 5.58 19.93
CA ARG A 157 5.49 4.28 20.55
C ARG A 157 6.25 3.35 19.58
N ARG A 158 5.86 3.32 18.30
CA ARG A 158 6.47 2.45 17.28
C ARG A 158 7.88 2.88 16.89
N SER A 159 8.13 4.18 16.78
CA SER A 159 9.44 4.71 16.38
C SER A 159 10.47 4.75 17.51
N ARG A 160 10.11 4.30 18.74
CA ARG A 160 10.96 4.35 19.95
C ARG A 160 11.64 5.70 20.18
N VAL A 161 11.01 6.79 19.74
CA VAL A 161 11.54 8.15 19.92
C VAL A 161 11.43 8.51 21.40
N LYS A 162 12.57 8.66 22.10
CA LYS A 162 12.60 9.07 23.51
C LYS A 162 11.91 10.43 23.67
N GLY A 163 10.90 10.52 24.55
CA GLY A 163 10.20 11.77 24.90
C GLY A 163 8.84 11.99 24.24
N GLN A 164 8.47 11.21 23.22
CA GLN A 164 7.19 11.36 22.49
C GLN A 164 6.12 10.33 22.96
N SER A 165 6.52 9.37 23.78
CA SER A 165 5.64 8.40 24.47
C SER A 165 4.80 9.02 25.61
N THR A 166 4.96 10.31 25.89
CA THR A 166 4.30 11.06 26.96
C THR A 166 3.06 11.84 26.50
N LEU A 167 2.68 11.73 25.22
CA LEU A 167 1.48 12.38 24.68
C LEU A 167 0.23 12.00 25.49
N ARG A 168 -0.44 13.01 26.02
CA ARG A 168 -1.71 12.88 26.76
C ARG A 168 -2.87 13.17 25.83
N CYS A 169 -3.70 12.16 25.61
CA CYS A 169 -4.85 12.24 24.72
C CYS A 169 -6.14 12.16 25.51
N ALA A 170 -7.15 12.89 25.06
CA ALA A 170 -8.51 12.75 25.57
C ALA A 170 -9.09 11.37 25.22
N LYS A 171 -10.20 11.00 25.85
CA LYS A 171 -10.86 9.69 25.62
C LYS A 171 -11.35 9.53 24.18
N ASP A 172 -11.64 10.62 23.48
CA ASP A 172 -12.03 10.60 22.08
C ASP A 172 -10.83 10.54 21.12
N GLY A 173 -9.58 10.56 21.62
CA GLY A 173 -8.36 10.52 20.81
C GLY A 173 -7.86 11.88 20.32
N SER A 174 -8.48 12.98 20.75
CA SER A 174 -8.00 14.35 20.50
C SER A 174 -6.87 14.74 21.47
N PHE A 175 -6.13 15.80 21.14
CA PHE A 175 -5.13 16.37 22.06
C PHE A 175 -5.85 17.07 23.22
N ILE A 176 -5.37 16.85 24.43
CA ILE A 176 -5.83 17.62 25.59
C ILE A 176 -5.17 19.00 25.50
N GLN A 177 -5.98 20.06 25.51
CA GLN A 177 -5.49 21.44 25.68
C GLN A 177 -5.09 21.70 27.13
#